data_AF-A0A6F8V8G4-F1
#
_entry.id   AF-A0A6F8V8G4-F1
#
_cell.length_a   1.000
_cell.length_b   1.000
_cell.length_c   1.000
_cell.angle_alpha   90.00
_cell.angle_beta   90.00
_cell.angle_gamma   90.00
#
_symmetry.space_group_name_H-M   'P 1'
#
loop_
_entity.id
_entity.type
_entity.pdbx_description
1 polymer ?
#
loop_
_entity_poly.entity_id
_entity_poly.type
_entity_poly.pdbx_seq_one_letter_code
_entity_poly.pdbx_strand_id
1 'polypeptide(L)' 'MEWLYWFSRFENTKPLALMIFFICFCLIVIYVYGSRERGEELESRRNIPFLDEDSDTKEAK' A
#
# COMPACT_ATOMS: atom_id res chain seq x y z
N MET A 1 12.98 8.88 -32.00
CA MET A 1 11.51 8.78 -31.89
C MET A 1 10.96 7.37 -32.19
N GLU A 2 11.77 6.41 -32.65
CA GLU A 2 11.29 5.04 -32.91
C GLU A 2 10.77 4.29 -31.68
N TRP A 3 11.32 4.60 -30.50
CA TRP A 3 10.85 4.02 -29.24
C TRP A 3 9.42 4.43 -28.87
N LEU A 4 9.02 5.66 -29.16
CA LEU A 4 7.63 6.10 -28.99
C LEU A 4 6.69 5.45 -30.01
N TYR A 5 7.18 5.24 -31.24
CA TYR A 5 6.43 4.51 -32.27
C TYR A 5 6.23 3.04 -31.90
N TRP A 6 7.22 2.40 -31.26
CA TRP A 6 7.12 1.06 -30.71
C TRP A 6 6.01 0.93 -29.64
N PHE A 7 5.81 1.97 -28.82
CA PHE A 7 4.75 2.06 -27.80
C PHE A 7 3.33 2.13 -28.42
N SER A 8 3.21 2.75 -29.60
CA SER A 8 1.96 2.88 -30.35
C SER A 8 1.56 1.61 -31.11
N ARG A 9 2.40 0.57 -31.12
CA ARG A 9 2.04 -0.73 -31.71
C ARG A 9 1.14 -1.49 -30.73
N PHE A 10 -0.10 -1.77 -31.16
CA PHE A 10 -1.08 -2.55 -30.38
C PHE A 10 -0.57 -3.93 -29.93
N GLU A 11 0.38 -4.50 -30.67
CA GLU A 11 1.01 -5.79 -30.35
C GLU A 11 1.78 -5.75 -29.02
N ASN A 12 2.43 -4.61 -28.73
CA ASN A 12 3.24 -4.42 -27.52
C ASN A 12 2.40 -3.93 -26.33
N THR A 13 1.17 -3.48 -26.56
CA THR A 13 0.32 -2.90 -25.51
C THR A 13 -0.02 -3.90 -24.40
N LYS A 14 -0.16 -5.20 -24.72
CA LYS A 14 -0.44 -6.26 -23.73
C LYS A 14 0.68 -6.43 -22.70
N PRO A 15 1.93 -6.76 -23.10
CA PRO A 15 3.03 -6.88 -22.15
C PRO A 15 3.38 -5.55 -21.48
N LEU A 16 3.20 -4.43 -22.18
CA LEU A 16 3.43 -3.10 -21.64
C LEU A 16 2.48 -2.77 -20.49
N ALA A 17 1.18 -3.01 -20.65
CA ALA A 17 0.21 -2.79 -19.59
C ALA A 17 0.58 -3.60 -18.34
N LEU A 18 0.95 -4.87 -18.50
CA LEU A 18 1.39 -5.73 -17.41
C LEU A 18 2.60 -5.16 -16.67
N MET A 19 3.59 -4.67 -17.42
CA MET A 19 4.80 -4.08 -16.85
C MET A 19 4.51 -2.80 -16.08
N ILE A 20 3.66 -1.92 -16.62
CA ILE A 20 3.24 -0.68 -15.94
C ILE A 20 2.47 -1.01 -14.66
N PHE A 21 1.51 -1.94 -14.71
CA PHE A 21 0.77 -2.37 -13.52
C PHE A 21 1.69 -2.96 -12.46
N PHE A 22 2.65 -3.79 -12.87
CA PHE A 22 3.61 -4.41 -11.95
C PHE A 22 4.52 -3.37 -11.30
N ILE A 23 5.12 -2.46 -12.08
CA ILE A 23 5.95 -1.38 -11.53
C ILE A 23 5.13 -0.48 -10.62
N CYS A 24 3.92 -0.11 -11.01
CA CYS A 24 3.02 0.70 -10.20
C CYS A 24 2.72 0.02 -8.86
N PHE A 25 2.44 -1.29 -8.87
CA PHE A 25 2.26 -2.08 -7.67
C PHE A 25 3.51 -2.08 -6.77
N CYS A 26 4.70 -2.35 -7.35
CA CYS A 26 5.95 -2.31 -6.60
C CYS A 26 6.23 -0.94 -5.98
N LEU A 27 5.95 0.15 -6.71
CA LEU A 27 6.10 1.52 -6.20
C LEU A 27 5.17 1.79 -5.02
N ILE A 28 3.93 1.31 -5.06
CA ILE A 28 3.00 1.43 -3.93
C ILE A 28 3.53 0.66 -2.72
N VAL A 29 3.99 -0.58 -2.90
CA VAL A 29 4.56 -1.38 -1.82
C VAL A 29 5.79 -0.68 -1.22
N ILE A 30 6.71 -0.20 -2.06
CA ILE A 30 7.89 0.54 -1.60
C ILE A 30 7.49 1.84 -0.91
N TYR A 31 6.48 2.55 -1.39
CA TYR A 31 6.00 3.78 -0.76
C TYR A 31 5.38 3.53 0.62
N VAL A 32 4.57 2.47 0.75
CA VAL A 32 3.88 2.11 1.99
C VAL A 32 4.86 1.56 3.02
N TYR A 33 5.75 0.65 2.61
CA TYR A 33 6.61 -0.12 3.53
C TYR A 33 8.06 0.36 3.56
N GLY A 34 8.48 1.24 2.64
CA GLY A 34 9.87 1.71 2.56
C GLY A 34 10.23 2.76 3.59
N SER A 35 9.25 3.40 4.25
CA SER A 35 9.52 4.36 5.32
C SER A 35 9.25 3.73 6.70
N ARG A 36 10.28 3.71 7.54
CA ARG A 36 10.20 3.24 8.94
C ARG A 36 9.20 4.04 9.76
N GLU A 37 9.12 5.35 9.51
CA GLU A 37 8.19 6.26 10.19
C GLU A 37 6.72 5.87 9.96
N ARG A 38 6.37 5.42 8.74
CA ARG A 38 5.02 4.94 8.43
C ARG A 38 4.72 3.57 9.04
N GLY A 39 5.75 2.73 9.20
CA GLY A 39 5.64 1.45 9.89
C GLY A 39 5.42 1.60 11.39
N GLU A 40 6.10 2.56 12.03
CA GLU A 40 5.96 2.84 13.47
C GLU A 40 4.56 3.35 13.82
N GLU A 41 3.94 4.17 12.97
CA GLU A 41 2.55 4.59 13.18
C GLU A 41 1.58 3.40 13.14
N LEU A 42 1.80 2.45 12.22
CA LEU A 42 1.00 1.23 12.11
C LEU A 42 1.25 0.27 13.29
N GLU A 43 2.48 0.19 13.79
CA GLU A 43 2.80 -0.58 15.02
C GLU A 43 2.20 0.05 16.27
N SER A 44 2.12 1.38 16.36
CA SER A 44 1.53 2.07 17.52
C SER A 44 0.04 1.70 17.72
N ARG A 45 -0.65 1.32 16.64
CA ARG A 45 -2.06 0.88 16.66
C ARG A 45 -2.22 -0.64 16.80
N ARG A 46 -1.14 -1.38 17.08
CA ARG A 46 -1.19 -2.85 17.28
C ARG A 46 -1.94 -3.24 18.55
N ASN A 47 -1.81 -2.45 19.61
CA ASN A 47 -2.48 -2.67 20.90
C ASN A 47 -3.65 -1.71 21.04
N ILE A 48 -4.61 -1.76 20.12
CA ILE A 48 -5.90 -1.14 20.37
C ILE A 48 -6.61 -1.98 21.44
N PRO A 49 -6.96 -1.41 22.60
CA PRO A 49 -7.77 -2.13 23.57
C PRO A 49 -9.09 -2.52 22.90
N PHE A 50 -9.54 -3.75 23.14
CA PHE A 50 -10.85 -4.15 22.66
C PHE A 50 -11.89 -3.26 23.34
N LEU A 51 -12.87 -2.75 22.57
CA LEU A 51 -13.94 -1.92 23.12
C LEU A 51 -14.70 -2.61 24.26
N ASP A 52 -14.61 -3.94 24.30
CA ASP A 52 -15.22 -4.83 25.29
C ASP A 52 -14.48 -4.86 26.65
N GLU A 53 -13.21 -4.40 26.72
CA GLU A 53 -12.46 -4.29 27.99
C GLU A 53 -12.75 -2.98 28.75
N ASP A 54 -13.26 -1.95 28.08
CA ASP A 54 -13.57 -0.64 28.69
C ASP A 54 -14.95 -0.57 29.37
N SER A 55 -15.84 -1.55 29.15
CA SER A 55 -17.19 -1.55 29.74
C SER A 55 -17.25 -1.97 31.22
N ASP A 56 -16.14 -2.40 31.83
CA ASP A 56 -16.15 -2.90 33.22
C ASP A 56 -15.59 -1.91 34.27
N THR A 57 -15.03 -0.76 33.87
CA THR A 57 -14.30 0.14 34.81
C THR A 57 -15.02 1.45 35.16
N LYS A 58 -16.29 1.66 34.74
CA LYS A 58 -17.03 2.92 35.02
C LYS A 58 -18.30 2.80 35.85
N GLU A 59 -18.43 1.74 36.66
CA GLU A 59 -19.55 1.55 37.60
C GLU A 59 -19.02 1.20 39.01
N ALA A 60 -18.00 1.91 39.51
CA ALA A 60 -17.62 1.82 40.93
C ALA A 60 -16.82 3.05 41.39
N LYS A 61 -17.49 4.20 41.56
CA LYS A 61 -17.34 5.10 42.72
C LYS A 61 -18.27 6.31 42.61
#